data_AF-A0A8T2AYC8-F1
#
_entry.id   AF-A0A8T2AYC8-F1
#
_cell.length_a   1.000
_cell.length_b   1.000
_cell.length_c   1.000
_cell.angle_alpha   90.00
_cell.angle_beta   90.00
_cell.angle_gamma   90.00
#
_symmetry.space_group_name_H-M   'P 1'
#
loop_
_entity.id
_entity.type
_entity.pdbx_description
1 polymer ?
#
loop_
_entity_poly.entity_id
_entity_poly.type
_entity_poly.pdbx_seq_one_letter_code
_entity_poly.pdbx_strand_id
1 'polypeptide(L)'
;MLQTLSNFKDGEVVLLQDICRKVAIHLMVNQLLGVSSQSEVNEMSQFFSDFVDGCLSVPINLPGVTYHKAMKARKEIISKINKTIKKRLQNKAASDTAGAGNGVLGRLLEEESLPNESMADFIINLLFAGNETTAKTSCK
;
A
#
# COMPACT_ATOMS: atom_id res chain seq x y z
N MET A 1 0.70 -1.76 -13.03
CA MET A 1 1.43 -2.83 -13.75
C MET A 1 1.67 -2.44 -15.20
N LEU A 2 0.64 -2.41 -16.06
CA LEU A 2 0.81 -2.09 -17.49
C LEU A 2 1.47 -0.72 -17.74
N GLN A 3 1.10 0.32 -16.99
CA GLN A 3 1.75 1.63 -17.10
C GLN A 3 3.25 1.63 -16.79
N THR A 4 3.70 0.79 -15.87
CA THR A 4 5.13 0.73 -15.50
C THR A 4 5.95 0.16 -16.65
N LEU A 5 5.39 -0.81 -17.37
CA LEU A 5 6.05 -1.51 -18.47
C LEU A 5 5.86 -0.78 -19.81
N SER A 6 4.75 -0.06 -20.00
CA SER A 6 4.44 0.67 -21.24
C SER A 6 5.26 1.95 -21.44
N ASN A 7 5.99 2.39 -20.43
CA ASN A 7 6.78 3.63 -20.48
C ASN A 7 8.23 3.41 -20.93
N PHE A 8 8.63 2.17 -21.21
CA PHE A 8 9.99 1.88 -21.64
C PHE A 8 10.20 2.26 -23.10
N LYS A 9 11.34 2.93 -23.35
CA LYS A 9 11.78 3.25 -24.71
C LYS A 9 12.67 2.13 -25.23
N ASP A 10 12.67 1.95 -26.54
CA ASP A 10 13.56 0.98 -27.18
C ASP A 10 15.02 1.34 -26.91
N GLY A 11 15.82 0.35 -26.51
CA GLY A 11 17.22 0.54 -26.11
C GLY A 11 17.47 1.18 -24.73
N GLU A 12 16.44 1.44 -23.92
CA GLU A 12 16.59 1.99 -22.58
C GLU A 12 17.16 0.94 -21.60
N VAL A 13 18.26 1.30 -20.92
CA VAL A 13 18.80 0.48 -19.83
C VAL A 13 18.06 0.83 -18.53
N VAL A 14 17.35 -0.15 -17.97
CA VAL A 14 16.58 0.01 -16.73
C VAL A 14 17.13 -0.89 -15.63
N LEU A 15 17.01 -0.44 -14.37
CA LEU A 15 17.28 -1.30 -13.23
C LEU A 15 16.05 -2.18 -12.96
N LEU A 16 16.12 -3.46 -13.37
CA LEU A 16 15.00 -4.40 -13.27
C LEU A 16 14.45 -4.49 -11.83
N GLN A 17 15.32 -4.42 -10.82
CA GLN A 17 14.93 -4.43 -9.41
C GLN A 17 13.97 -3.30 -9.04
N ASP A 18 14.21 -2.09 -9.53
CA ASP A 18 13.34 -0.94 -9.26
C ASP A 18 11.98 -1.11 -9.93
N ILE A 19 11.96 -1.71 -11.13
CA ILE A 19 10.73 -2.01 -11.86
C ILE A 19 9.90 -3.06 -11.11
N CYS A 20 10.50 -4.20 -10.72
CA CYS A 20 9.79 -5.25 -9.99
C CYS A 20 9.23 -4.71 -8.67
N ARG A 21 10.03 -3.94 -7.91
CA ARG A 21 9.59 -3.33 -6.64
C ARG A 21 8.41 -2.40 -6.87
N LYS A 22 8.48 -1.52 -7.86
CA LYS A 22 7.37 -0.60 -8.18
C LYS A 22 6.10 -1.35 -8.58
N VAL A 23 6.23 -2.38 -9.40
CA VAL A 23 5.09 -3.20 -9.83
C VAL A 23 4.48 -3.95 -8.63
N ALA A 24 5.30 -4.53 -7.76
CA ALA A 24 4.85 -5.25 -6.57
C ALA A 24 4.11 -4.33 -5.59
N ILE A 25 4.65 -3.14 -5.29
CA ILE A 25 3.95 -2.16 -4.43
C ILE A 25 2.60 -1.77 -5.03
N HIS A 26 2.56 -1.38 -6.32
CA HIS A 26 1.32 -0.97 -6.97
C HIS A 26 0.27 -2.09 -6.94
N LEU A 27 0.69 -3.35 -7.16
CA LEU A 27 -0.18 -4.51 -7.08
C LEU A 27 -0.74 -4.69 -5.66
N MET A 28 0.14 -4.69 -4.65
CA MET A 28 -0.24 -4.89 -3.25
C MET A 28 -1.17 -3.78 -2.75
N VAL A 29 -0.89 -2.51 -3.07
CA VAL A 29 -1.76 -1.38 -2.72
C VAL A 29 -3.16 -1.57 -3.28
N ASN A 30 -3.26 -1.94 -4.56
CA ASN A 30 -4.55 -2.12 -5.22
C ASN A 30 -5.33 -3.31 -4.62
N GLN A 31 -4.67 -4.46 -4.44
CA GLN A 31 -5.31 -5.67 -3.91
C GLN A 31 -5.72 -5.53 -2.44
N LEU A 32 -4.91 -4.86 -1.62
CA LEU A 32 -5.19 -4.72 -0.19
C LEU A 32 -6.23 -3.64 0.10
N LEU A 33 -6.15 -2.48 -0.54
CA LEU A 33 -7.04 -1.36 -0.22
C LEU A 33 -8.30 -1.30 -1.07
N GLY A 34 -8.28 -1.92 -2.26
CA GLY A 34 -9.38 -1.80 -3.23
C GLY A 34 -9.63 -0.37 -3.67
N VAL A 35 -8.56 0.41 -3.81
CA VAL A 35 -8.62 1.82 -4.25
C VAL A 35 -9.11 1.94 -5.68
N SER A 36 -9.86 3.01 -5.97
CA SER A 36 -10.60 3.15 -7.22
C SER A 36 -9.88 4.00 -8.26
N SER A 37 -8.94 4.86 -7.85
CA SER A 37 -8.23 5.77 -8.75
C SER A 37 -6.72 5.52 -8.81
N GLN A 38 -6.14 5.73 -10.00
CA GLN A 38 -4.69 5.58 -10.20
C GLN A 38 -3.87 6.58 -9.36
N SER A 39 -4.42 7.77 -9.09
CA SER A 39 -3.79 8.78 -8.24
C SER A 39 -3.63 8.28 -6.80
N GLU A 40 -4.69 7.70 -6.23
CA GLU A 40 -4.64 7.12 -4.88
C GLU A 40 -3.66 5.94 -4.81
N VAL A 41 -3.61 5.08 -5.84
CA VAL A 41 -2.62 4.00 -5.93
C VAL A 41 -1.21 4.57 -5.91
N ASN A 42 -0.92 5.60 -6.70
CA ASN A 42 0.41 6.19 -6.81
C ASN A 42 0.85 6.85 -5.50
N GLU A 43 -0.03 7.66 -4.91
CA GLU A 43 0.24 8.35 -3.64
C GLU A 43 0.50 7.33 -2.51
N MET A 44 -0.37 6.33 -2.40
CA MET A 44 -0.23 5.29 -1.40
C MET A 44 1.03 4.44 -1.62
N SER A 45 1.35 4.12 -2.88
CA SER A 45 2.57 3.39 -3.24
C SER A 45 3.82 4.15 -2.83
N GLN A 46 3.82 5.49 -2.94
CA GLN A 46 4.94 6.31 -2.50
C GLN A 46 5.16 6.23 -0.99
N PHE A 47 4.09 6.34 -0.20
CA PHE A 47 4.20 6.19 1.26
C PHE A 47 4.68 4.78 1.64
N PHE A 48 4.19 3.75 0.95
CA PHE A 48 4.65 2.39 1.23
C PHE A 48 6.11 2.16 0.84
N SER A 49 6.58 2.74 -0.26
CA SER A 49 8.01 2.69 -0.61
C SER A 49 8.86 3.30 0.51
N ASP A 50 8.50 4.49 0.97
CA ASP A 50 9.22 5.17 2.06
C ASP A 50 9.18 4.38 3.37
N PHE A 51 8.06 3.71 3.65
CA PHE A 51 7.91 2.84 4.81
C PHE A 51 8.82 1.61 4.73
N VAL A 52 8.80 0.89 3.60
CA VAL A 52 9.63 -0.31 3.37
C VAL A 52 11.12 0.03 3.46
N ASP A 53 11.54 1.15 2.86
CA ASP A 53 12.93 1.61 2.94
C ASP A 53 13.37 1.85 4.40
N GLY A 54 12.46 2.35 5.25
CA GLY A 54 12.72 2.52 6.68
C GLY A 54 12.82 1.23 7.47
N CYS A 55 12.01 0.23 7.14
CA CYS A 55 12.06 -1.10 7.78
C CYS A 55 13.41 -1.80 7.58
N LEU A 56 14.14 -1.44 6.51
CA LEU A 56 15.45 -1.97 6.18
C LEU A 56 16.61 -1.02 6.56
N SER A 57 16.32 0.09 7.25
CA SER A 57 17.30 1.11 7.62
C SER A 57 17.70 1.04 9.10
N VAL A 58 18.74 1.80 9.47
CA VAL A 58 19.14 1.95 10.88
C VAL A 58 18.05 2.73 11.64
N PRO A 59 17.58 2.25 12.82
CA PRO A 59 16.42 2.80 13.51
C PRO A 59 16.73 4.10 14.29
N ILE A 60 17.23 5.13 13.59
CA ILE A 60 17.55 6.45 14.15
C ILE A 60 16.51 7.44 13.66
N ASN A 61 15.78 8.09 14.57
CA ASN A 61 14.70 9.01 14.21
C ASN A 61 15.16 10.48 14.19
N LEU A 62 16.04 10.83 13.25
CA LEU A 62 16.52 12.19 13.04
C LEU A 62 16.01 12.78 11.72
N PRO A 63 15.67 14.09 11.65
CA PRO A 63 15.29 14.72 10.39
C PRO A 63 16.34 14.48 9.30
N GLY A 64 15.89 14.07 8.11
CA GLY A 64 16.77 13.80 6.96
C GLY A 64 17.20 12.34 6.79
N VAL A 65 16.94 11.45 7.75
CA VAL A 65 17.26 10.01 7.62
C VAL A 65 16.07 9.18 7.15
N THR A 66 16.35 8.03 6.54
CA THR A 66 15.35 7.11 5.98
C THR A 66 14.31 6.66 7.00
N TYR A 67 14.75 6.28 8.21
CA TYR A 67 13.83 5.85 9.27
C TYR A 67 12.84 6.95 9.68
N HIS A 68 13.28 8.21 9.75
CA HIS A 68 12.38 9.34 10.04
C HIS A 68 11.34 9.54 8.94
N LYS A 69 11.72 9.40 7.67
CA LYS A 69 10.81 9.46 6.52
C LYS A 69 9.77 8.33 6.59
N ALA A 70 10.22 7.12 6.91
CA ALA A 70 9.34 5.95 7.05
C ALA A 70 8.34 6.08 8.19
N MET A 71 8.73 6.64 9.34
CA MET A 71 7.81 6.89 10.45
C MET A 71 6.74 7.93 10.09
N LYS A 72 7.09 8.94 9.28
CA LYS A 72 6.10 9.87 8.70
C LYS A 72 5.17 9.16 7.73
N ALA A 73 5.73 8.37 6.81
CA ALA A 73 4.95 7.61 5.83
C ALA A 73 3.97 6.64 6.51
N ARG A 74 4.39 5.92 7.57
CA ARG A 74 3.52 5.05 8.36
C ARG A 74 2.31 5.80 8.92
N LYS A 75 2.51 7.01 9.46
CA LYS A 75 1.40 7.84 9.98
C LYS A 75 0.41 8.21 8.89
N GLU A 76 0.89 8.59 7.71
CA GLU A 76 0.02 8.92 6.57
C GLU A 76 -0.75 7.71 6.05
N ILE A 77 -0.11 6.54 5.97
CA ILE A 77 -0.76 5.28 5.59
C ILE A 77 -1.91 4.96 6.56
N ILE A 78 -1.64 4.94 7.87
CA ILE A 78 -2.64 4.66 8.90
C ILE A 78 -3.80 5.67 8.81
N SER A 79 -3.47 6.96 8.70
CA SER A 79 -4.47 8.03 8.56
C SER A 79 -5.39 7.80 7.35
N LYS A 80 -4.84 7.44 6.20
CA LYS A 80 -5.62 7.17 4.99
C LYS A 80 -6.46 5.89 5.11
N ILE A 81 -5.92 4.81 5.64
CA ILE A 81 -6.68 3.56 5.86
C ILE A 81 -7.86 3.83 6.80
N ASN A 82 -7.63 4.53 7.91
CA ASN A 82 -8.68 4.87 8.87
C ASN A 82 -9.77 5.77 8.27
N LYS A 83 -9.40 6.73 7.42
CA LYS A 83 -10.36 7.54 6.67
C LYS A 83 -11.20 6.68 5.72
N THR A 84 -10.58 5.73 5.02
CA THR A 84 -11.27 4.79 4.13
C THR A 84 -12.23 3.89 4.91
N ILE A 85 -11.81 3.35 6.05
CA ILE A 85 -12.67 2.55 6.95
C ILE A 85 -13.88 3.39 7.37
N LYS A 86 -13.64 4.60 7.90
CA LYS A 86 -14.72 5.49 8.36
C LYS A 86 -15.73 5.80 7.25
N LYS A 87 -15.25 6.12 6.05
CA LYS A 87 -16.10 6.39 4.88
C LYS A 87 -16.97 5.18 4.52
N ARG A 88 -16.39 3.97 4.54
CA ARG A 88 -17.12 2.72 4.24
C ARG A 88 -18.18 2.42 5.29
N LEU A 89 -17.87 2.58 6.57
CA LEU A 89 -18.83 2.39 7.67
C LEU A 89 -19.99 3.40 7.59
N GLN A 90 -19.70 4.66 7.28
CA GLN A 90 -20.73 5.69 7.08
C GLN A 90 -21.64 5.37 5.89
N ASN A 91 -21.08 4.91 4.78
CA ASN A 91 -21.86 4.52 3.62
C ASN A 91 -22.74 3.29 3.91
N LYS A 92 -22.22 2.28 4.61
CA LYS A 92 -23.00 1.10 5.05
C LYS A 92 -24.18 1.49 5.94
N ALA A 93 -24.03 2.52 6.77
CA ALA A 93 -25.12 3.03 7.61
C ALA A 93 -26.15 3.87 6.83
N ALA A 94 -25.75 4.47 5.69
CA ALA A 94 -26.61 5.35 4.90
C ALA A 94 -27.35 4.64 3.75
N SER A 95 -26.87 3.47 3.32
CA SER A 95 -27.50 2.65 2.28
C SER A 95 -27.48 1.17 2.65
N ASP A 96 -28.63 0.50 2.63
CA ASP A 96 -28.77 -0.96 2.80
C ASP A 96 -28.05 -1.78 1.72
N THR A 97 -27.52 -1.13 0.68
CA THR A 97 -26.58 -1.74 -0.24
C THR A 97 -25.18 -1.71 0.39
N ALA A 98 -24.83 -2.80 1.07
CA ALA A 98 -23.45 -3.14 1.35
C ALA A 98 -22.71 -3.32 0.01
N GLY A 99 -22.22 -2.22 -0.56
CA GLY A 99 -21.30 -2.30 -1.69
C GLY A 99 -20.11 -3.11 -1.22
N ALA A 100 -19.96 -4.32 -1.77
CA ALA A 100 -18.90 -5.22 -1.38
C ALA A 100 -17.57 -4.46 -1.41
N GLY A 101 -16.93 -4.31 -0.26
CA GLY A 101 -15.71 -3.56 -0.14
C GLY A 101 -14.65 -4.21 -1.02
N ASN A 102 -14.17 -3.49 -2.03
CA ASN A 102 -13.08 -3.99 -2.86
C ASN A 102 -11.81 -4.21 -2.02
N GLY A 103 -11.04 -5.22 -2.42
CA GLY A 103 -9.76 -5.57 -1.80
C GLY A 103 -9.89 -6.23 -0.42
N VAL A 104 -8.75 -6.58 0.17
CA VAL A 104 -8.68 -7.26 1.48
C VAL A 104 -9.30 -6.39 2.59
N LEU A 105 -9.03 -5.09 2.60
CA LEU A 105 -9.59 -4.15 3.58
C LEU A 105 -11.12 -4.15 3.57
N GLY A 106 -11.74 -4.28 2.38
CA GLY A 106 -13.18 -4.37 2.26
C GLY A 106 -13.76 -5.64 2.86
N ARG A 107 -13.16 -6.79 2.52
CA ARG A 107 -13.54 -8.10 3.08
C ARG A 107 -13.39 -8.16 4.59
N LEU A 108 -12.29 -7.64 5.13
CA LEU A 108 -12.06 -7.62 6.59
C LEU A 108 -13.11 -6.80 7.34
N LEU A 109 -13.63 -5.72 6.73
CA LEU A 109 -14.71 -4.89 7.28
C LEU A 109 -16.08 -5.58 7.21
N GLU A 110 -16.32 -6.39 6.18
CA GLU A 110 -17.58 -7.15 6.05
C GLU A 110 -17.67 -8.29 7.04
N GLU A 111 -16.57 -9.01 7.21
CA GLU A 111 -16.48 -10.16 8.12
C GLU A 111 -16.34 -9.74 9.59
N GLU A 112 -16.21 -8.43 9.88
CA GLU A 112 -15.90 -7.89 11.22
C GLU A 112 -14.72 -8.61 11.89
N SER A 113 -13.80 -9.10 11.07
CA SER A 113 -12.74 -10.04 11.44
C SER A 113 -11.69 -9.46 12.37
N LEU A 114 -11.56 -8.13 12.42
CA LEU A 114 -10.54 -7.41 13.19
C LEU A 114 -11.09 -6.10 13.77
N PRO A 115 -10.63 -5.69 14.97
CA PRO A 115 -10.87 -4.34 15.49
C PRO A 115 -10.36 -3.27 14.51
N ASN A 116 -11.13 -2.18 14.35
CA ASN A 116 -10.77 -1.07 13.45
C ASN A 116 -9.38 -0.48 13.74
N GLU A 117 -8.97 -0.47 15.02
CA GLU A 117 -7.66 0.02 15.46
C GLU A 117 -6.48 -0.84 14.98
N SER A 118 -6.69 -2.15 14.82
CA SER A 118 -5.66 -3.10 14.40
C SER A 118 -5.63 -3.31 12.89
N MET A 119 -6.69 -2.89 12.19
CA MET A 119 -6.88 -3.14 10.76
C MET A 119 -5.81 -2.45 9.91
N ALA A 120 -5.45 -1.22 10.23
CA ALA A 120 -4.42 -0.49 9.50
C ALA A 120 -3.05 -1.16 9.61
N ASP A 121 -2.68 -1.61 10.82
CA ASP A 121 -1.41 -2.31 11.05
C ASP A 121 -1.37 -3.68 10.37
N PHE A 122 -2.49 -4.40 10.36
CA PHE A 122 -2.58 -5.66 9.63
C PHE A 122 -2.37 -5.47 8.12
N ILE A 123 -2.99 -4.46 7.52
CA ILE A 123 -2.81 -4.14 6.10
C ILE A 123 -1.37 -3.72 5.79
N ILE A 124 -0.74 -2.93 6.66
CA ILE A 124 0.67 -2.54 6.50
C ILE A 124 1.58 -3.78 6.51
N ASN A 125 1.34 -4.72 7.44
CA ASN A 125 2.12 -5.95 7.54
C ASN A 125 1.97 -6.82 6.29
N LEU A 126 0.74 -6.99 5.78
CA LEU A 126 0.49 -7.71 4.54
C LEU A 126 1.19 -7.06 3.35
N LEU A 127 1.18 -5.73 3.29
CA LEU A 127 1.82 -5.01 2.20
C LEU A 127 3.33 -5.19 2.22
N PHE A 128 3.96 -5.06 3.39
CA PHE A 128 5.39 -5.31 3.56
C PHE A 128 5.77 -6.72 3.13
N ALA A 129 5.03 -7.72 3.63
CA ALA A 129 5.29 -9.13 3.33
C ALA A 129 5.14 -9.46 1.83
N GLY A 130 4.03 -9.03 1.22
CA GLY A 130 3.78 -9.30 -0.19
C GLY A 130 4.72 -8.53 -1.12
N ASN A 131 5.04 -7.27 -0.80
CA ASN A 131 5.97 -6.49 -1.61
C ASN A 131 7.37 -7.12 -1.65
N GLU A 132 7.96 -7.40 -0.49
CA GLU A 132 9.35 -7.88 -0.42
C GLU A 132 9.52 -9.25 -1.10
N THR A 133 8.57 -10.16 -0.90
CA THR A 133 8.64 -11.52 -1.45
C THR A 133 8.37 -11.54 -2.95
N THR A 134 7.31 -10.86 -3.42
CA THR A 134 6.99 -10.77 -4.85
C THR A 134 8.07 -10.02 -5.62
N ALA A 135 8.53 -8.86 -5.15
CA ALA A 135 9.54 -8.07 -5.84
C ALA A 135 10.84 -8.85 -6.06
N LYS A 136 11.30 -9.60 -5.05
CA LYS A 136 12.52 -10.41 -5.16
C LYS A 136 12.36 -11.63 -6.06
N THR A 137 11.18 -12.23 -6.09
CA THR A 137 10.91 -13.43 -6.90
C THR A 137 10.73 -13.07 -8.37
N SER A 138 10.04 -11.97 -8.68
CA SER A 138 9.81 -11.51 -10.06
C SER A 138 11.05 -10.95 -10.75
N CYS A 139 12.15 -10.75 -10.01
CA CYS A 139 13.40 -10.18 -10.48
C CYS A 139 14.54 -11.20 -10.60
N LYS A 140 14.25 -12.49 -10.37
CA LYS A 140 15.16 -13.61 -10.63
C LYS A 140 14.85 -14.23 -11.99
#